data_AF-A0A7K3KM89-F1
#
_entry.id   AF-A0A7K3KM89-F1
#
_cell.length_a   1.000
_cell.length_b   1.000
_cell.length_c   1.000
_cell.angle_alpha   90.00
_cell.angle_beta   90.00
_cell.angle_gamma   90.00
#
_symmetry.space_group_name_H-M   'P 1'
#
loop_
_entity.id
_entity.type
_entity.pdbx_description
1 polymer ?
#
loop_
_entity_poly.entity_id
_entity_poly.type
_entity_poly.pdbx_seq_one_letter_code
_entity_poly.pdbx_strand_id
1 'polypeptide(L)'
;MGLKSSKALAIGSGTLRANLPGTMAIVPLQKSGYFGEKSPSHPKGGNVRIHESSNPLKDAYDFQARLAAGYTNRKRLEGKGWIYELPDKTRIVFRVFSSSPDKSPVVSVEVSGLDRIKRQKIHFVKKRGNKHVSR
;
A
#
# COMPACT_ATOMS: atom_id res chain seq x y z
N MET A 1 25.72 -25.14 21.31
CA MET A 1 24.41 -24.50 21.54
C MET A 1 23.88 -24.01 20.21
N GLY A 2 22.88 -24.69 19.65
CA GLY A 2 22.31 -24.34 18.35
C GLY A 2 21.38 -23.14 18.46
N LEU A 3 21.75 -22.02 17.84
CA LEU A 3 20.81 -20.93 17.62
C LEU A 3 19.83 -21.36 16.52
N LYS A 4 18.60 -21.61 16.97
CA LYS A 4 17.45 -21.93 16.15
C LYS A 4 17.15 -20.75 15.21
N SER A 5 17.18 -21.06 13.92
CA SER A 5 16.56 -20.37 12.79
C SER A 5 15.55 -19.29 13.18
N SER A 6 16.00 -18.04 13.24
CA SER A 6 15.11 -16.88 13.12
C SER A 6 14.80 -16.71 11.64
N LYS A 7 13.69 -17.35 11.22
CA LYS A 7 12.95 -17.17 9.98
C LYS A 7 13.35 -15.86 9.28
N ALA A 8 14.24 -15.95 8.28
CA ALA A 8 14.54 -14.84 7.41
C ALA A 8 13.20 -14.36 6.85
N LEU A 9 12.77 -13.15 7.24
CA LEU A 9 11.74 -12.41 6.53
C LEU A 9 12.16 -12.46 5.07
N ALA A 10 11.39 -13.16 4.25
CA ALA A 10 11.67 -13.35 2.83
C ALA A 10 12.11 -12.00 2.28
N ILE A 11 13.39 -11.89 1.94
CA ILE A 11 13.98 -10.70 1.37
C ILE A 11 13.25 -10.56 0.05
N GLY A 12 12.28 -9.64 -0.01
CA GLY A 12 11.54 -9.36 -1.23
C GLY A 12 12.55 -9.21 -2.35
N SER A 13 12.33 -9.88 -3.48
CA SER A 13 13.32 -10.01 -4.56
C SER A 13 13.64 -8.68 -5.28
N GLY A 14 13.25 -7.55 -4.68
CA GLY A 14 13.34 -6.21 -5.24
C GLY A 14 12.40 -5.98 -6.42
N THR A 15 11.33 -6.77 -6.57
CA THR A 15 10.32 -6.51 -7.61
C THR A 15 8.94 -6.44 -6.98
N LEU A 16 8.05 -5.65 -7.59
CA LEU A 16 6.68 -5.54 -7.11
C LEU A 16 5.99 -6.91 -7.13
N ARG A 17 6.25 -7.74 -8.16
CA ARG A 17 5.67 -9.08 -8.30
C ARG A 17 6.06 -10.03 -7.17
N ALA A 18 7.33 -10.03 -6.75
CA ALA A 18 7.78 -10.88 -5.65
C ALA A 18 7.24 -10.42 -4.30
N ASN A 19 6.92 -9.14 -4.17
CA ASN A 19 6.39 -8.56 -2.94
C ASN A 19 4.87 -8.79 -2.77
N LEU A 20 4.16 -9.26 -3.80
CA LEU A 20 2.71 -9.44 -3.77
C LEU A 20 2.20 -10.34 -2.65
N PRO A 21 2.76 -11.53 -2.40
CA PRO A 21 2.22 -12.42 -1.37
C PRO A 21 2.21 -11.76 0.02
N GLY A 22 3.28 -11.05 0.38
CA GLY A 22 3.38 -10.34 1.66
C GLY A 22 2.44 -9.14 1.75
N THR A 23 2.27 -8.43 0.63
CA THR A 23 1.45 -7.22 0.49
C THR A 23 -0.05 -7.55 0.53
N MET A 24 -0.46 -8.61 -0.16
CA MET A 24 -1.85 -9.07 -0.27
C MET A 24 -2.44 -9.53 1.07
N ALA A 25 -1.59 -9.89 2.03
CA ALA A 25 -2.00 -10.21 3.40
C ALA A 25 -2.52 -8.99 4.18
N ILE A 26 -2.27 -7.76 3.70
CA ILE A 26 -2.71 -6.53 4.35
C ILE A 26 -3.84 -5.89 3.54
N VAL A 27 -3.59 -5.63 2.26
CA VAL A 27 -4.60 -5.11 1.34
C VAL A 27 -4.75 -6.09 0.18
N PRO A 28 -5.92 -6.73 -0.01
CA PRO A 28 -6.12 -7.70 -1.07
C PRO A 28 -5.93 -7.09 -2.47
N LEU A 29 -5.30 -7.85 -3.38
CA LEU A 29 -5.22 -7.50 -4.80
C LEU A 29 -6.45 -8.06 -5.54
N GLN A 30 -7.25 -7.18 -6.10
CA GLN A 30 -8.44 -7.52 -6.88
C GLN A 30 -8.06 -8.04 -8.27
N LYS A 31 -8.91 -8.88 -8.86
CA LYS A 31 -8.74 -9.40 -10.24
C LYS A 31 -8.55 -8.30 -11.30
N SER A 32 -9.03 -7.08 -11.01
CA SER A 32 -8.92 -5.90 -11.85
C SER A 32 -7.54 -5.22 -11.84
N GLY A 33 -6.60 -5.72 -11.02
CA GLY A 33 -5.24 -5.21 -10.91
C GLY A 33 -5.04 -4.11 -9.86
N TYR A 34 -6.01 -3.92 -8.97
CA TYR A 34 -6.01 -2.88 -7.94
C TYR A 34 -5.98 -3.48 -6.53
N PHE A 35 -5.24 -2.86 -5.63
CA PHE A 35 -5.28 -3.15 -4.19
C PHE A 35 -6.46 -2.44 -3.55
N GLY A 36 -7.23 -3.18 -2.77
CA GLY A 36 -8.34 -2.64 -1.99
C GLY A 36 -9.56 -2.26 -2.83
N GLU A 37 -10.54 -1.65 -2.16
CA GLU A 37 -11.83 -1.36 -2.74
C GLU A 37 -11.83 -0.04 -3.52
N LYS A 38 -12.74 0.10 -4.47
CA LYS A 38 -12.89 1.37 -5.19
C LYS A 38 -13.42 2.44 -4.25
N SER A 39 -12.82 3.64 -4.30
CA SER A 39 -13.31 4.78 -3.52
C SER A 39 -14.73 5.20 -3.98
N PRO A 40 -15.73 5.27 -3.08
CA PRO A 40 -17.09 5.72 -3.43
C PRO A 40 -17.11 7.20 -3.84
N SER A 41 -16.19 8.01 -3.32
CA SER A 41 -16.02 9.43 -3.72
C SER A 41 -15.42 9.62 -5.11
N HIS A 42 -14.94 8.55 -5.76
CA HIS A 42 -14.38 8.60 -7.11
C HIS A 42 -14.96 7.45 -7.97
N PRO A 43 -16.30 7.43 -8.18
CA PRO A 43 -17.00 6.28 -8.74
C PRO A 43 -16.78 6.10 -10.25
N LYS A 44 -16.38 7.13 -10.99
CA LYS A 44 -16.06 7.06 -12.42
C LYS A 44 -14.56 7.19 -12.65
N GLY A 45 -13.94 6.20 -13.32
CA GLY A 45 -12.57 6.28 -13.86
C GLY A 45 -11.40 6.41 -12.86
N GLY A 46 -11.64 6.52 -11.55
CA GLY A 46 -10.59 6.76 -10.57
C GLY A 46 -9.65 5.57 -10.34
N ASN A 47 -8.36 5.85 -10.21
CA ASN A 47 -7.34 4.93 -9.71
C ASN A 47 -7.19 4.98 -8.17
N VAL A 48 -8.15 5.63 -7.50
CA VAL A 48 -8.20 5.79 -6.04
C VAL A 48 -8.90 4.60 -5.41
N ARG A 49 -8.23 4.01 -4.43
CA ARG A 49 -8.67 2.84 -3.68
C ARG A 49 -8.73 3.16 -2.20
N ILE A 50 -9.49 2.36 -1.47
CA ILE A 50 -9.67 2.47 -0.04
C ILE A 50 -9.37 1.12 0.60
N HIS A 51 -8.61 1.17 1.69
CA HIS A 51 -8.48 0.09 2.66
C HIS A 51 -9.00 0.60 4.00
N GLU A 52 -10.07 -0.02 4.49
CA GLU A 52 -10.62 0.30 5.81
C GLU A 52 -9.87 -0.48 6.89
N SER A 53 -9.41 0.21 7.92
CA SER A 53 -8.64 -0.39 9.01
C SER A 53 -9.03 0.18 10.37
N SER A 54 -8.90 -0.63 11.42
CA SER A 54 -8.96 -0.15 12.81
C SER A 54 -7.74 0.70 13.16
N ASN A 55 -6.60 0.47 12.52
CA ASN A 55 -5.37 1.26 12.67
C ASN A 55 -4.77 1.60 11.29
N PRO A 56 -5.30 2.64 10.61
CA PRO A 56 -4.92 2.98 9.25
C PRO A 56 -3.43 3.28 9.07
N LEU A 57 -2.82 3.93 10.07
CA LEU A 57 -1.40 4.27 10.02
C LEU A 57 -0.51 3.03 10.06
N LYS A 58 -0.82 2.09 10.95
CA LYS A 58 -0.07 0.83 11.06
C LYS A 58 -0.21 0.01 9.77
N ASP A 59 -1.42 -0.17 9.26
CA ASP A 59 -1.64 -0.95 8.04
C ASP A 59 -0.95 -0.30 6.84
N ALA A 60 -0.97 1.03 6.74
CA ALA A 60 -0.27 1.75 5.67
C ALA A 60 1.26 1.55 5.75
N TYR A 61 1.83 1.61 6.96
CA TYR A 61 3.26 1.34 7.17
C TYR A 61 3.63 -0.10 6.83
N ASP A 62 2.87 -1.07 7.32
CA ASP A 62 3.13 -2.49 7.07
C ASP A 62 2.97 -2.83 5.59
N PHE A 63 1.93 -2.29 4.95
CA PHE A 63 1.70 -2.45 3.51
C PHE A 63 2.85 -1.86 2.70
N GLN A 64 3.22 -0.61 2.99
CA GLN A 64 4.36 0.06 2.35
C GLN A 64 5.66 -0.73 2.52
N ALA A 65 5.96 -1.18 3.74
CA ALA A 65 7.21 -1.87 4.05
C ALA A 65 7.34 -3.18 3.26
N ARG A 66 6.23 -3.91 3.09
CA ARG A 66 6.20 -5.15 2.30
C ARG A 66 6.21 -4.88 0.81
N LEU A 67 5.43 -3.90 0.35
CA LEU A 67 5.34 -3.54 -1.05
C LEU A 67 6.69 -3.03 -1.60
N ALA A 68 7.42 -2.26 -0.79
CA ALA A 68 8.71 -1.68 -1.15
C ALA A 68 9.91 -2.53 -0.67
N ALA A 69 9.70 -3.77 -0.23
CA ALA A 69 10.80 -4.63 0.21
C ALA A 69 11.82 -4.84 -0.93
N GLY A 70 13.11 -4.70 -0.61
CA GLY A 70 14.19 -4.80 -1.60
C GLY A 70 14.32 -3.57 -2.52
N TYR A 71 13.86 -2.39 -2.09
CA TYR A 71 14.09 -1.15 -2.83
C TYR A 71 15.58 -0.87 -3.07
N THR A 72 15.90 -0.27 -4.22
CA THR A 72 17.25 0.18 -4.58
C THR A 72 17.47 1.65 -4.26
N ASN A 73 16.41 2.45 -4.24
CA ASN A 73 16.48 3.85 -3.88
C ASN A 73 15.34 4.24 -2.93
N ARG A 74 15.65 5.13 -1.99
CA ARG A 74 14.69 5.72 -1.06
C ARG A 74 14.98 7.20 -0.91
N LYS A 75 13.99 8.03 -1.23
CA LYS A 75 14.03 9.49 -1.10
C LYS A 75 13.02 9.96 -0.06
N ARG A 76 13.45 10.84 0.84
CA ARG A 76 12.54 11.50 1.80
C ARG A 76 11.66 12.52 1.09
N LEU A 77 10.38 12.54 1.42
CA LEU A 77 9.47 13.64 1.13
C LEU A 77 9.34 14.48 2.41
N GLU A 78 9.95 15.65 2.43
CA GLU A 78 9.98 16.53 3.60
C GLU A 78 8.58 16.73 4.20
N GLY A 79 8.47 16.41 5.50
CA GLY A 79 7.23 16.47 6.28
C GLY A 79 6.09 15.55 5.83
N LYS A 80 6.24 14.77 4.76
CA LYS A 80 5.13 14.08 4.09
C LYS A 80 5.28 12.56 4.04
N GLY A 81 6.51 12.03 3.93
CA GLY A 81 6.76 10.59 3.89
C GLY A 81 7.98 10.21 3.06
N TRP A 82 7.84 9.22 2.17
CA TRP A 82 8.95 8.58 1.46
C TRP A 82 8.57 8.17 0.04
N ILE A 83 9.55 8.18 -0.86
CA ILE A 83 9.49 7.56 -2.18
C ILE A 83 10.48 6.40 -2.19
N TYR A 84 10.08 5.28 -2.76
CA TYR A 84 10.89 4.10 -2.96
C TYR A 84 10.90 3.73 -4.43
N GLU A 85 12.05 3.30 -4.95
CA GLU A 85 12.20 2.71 -6.28
C GLU A 85 12.65 1.27 -6.13
N LEU A 86 11.95 0.36 -6.81
CA LEU A 86 12.32 -1.04 -6.91
C LEU A 86 13.22 -1.28 -8.14
N PRO A 87 14.04 -2.35 -8.15
CA PRO A 87 14.78 -2.80 -9.33
C PRO A 87 13.99 -2.84 -10.65
N ASP A 88 12.71 -3.22 -10.62
CA ASP A 88 11.83 -3.25 -11.81
C ASP A 88 11.34 -1.85 -12.26
N LYS A 89 11.87 -0.78 -11.65
CA LYS A 89 11.49 0.62 -11.86
C LYS A 89 10.10 0.99 -11.38
N THR A 90 9.41 0.11 -10.66
CA THR A 90 8.22 0.49 -9.91
C THR A 90 8.58 1.52 -8.86
N ARG A 91 7.80 2.59 -8.83
CA ARG A 91 7.92 3.64 -7.82
C ARG A 91 6.76 3.57 -6.86
N ILE A 92 7.08 3.61 -5.57
CA ILE A 92 6.11 3.57 -4.48
C ILE A 92 6.23 4.86 -3.68
N VAL A 93 5.12 5.56 -3.49
CA VAL A 93 5.09 6.82 -2.73
C VAL A 93 4.24 6.62 -1.49
N PHE A 94 4.88 6.69 -0.33
CA PHE A 94 4.20 6.68 0.96
C PHE A 94 4.05 8.08 1.50
N ARG A 95 2.83 8.44 1.92
CA ARG A 95 2.55 9.67 2.64
C ARG A 95 1.88 9.34 3.97
N VAL A 96 2.50 9.76 5.06
CA VAL A 96 1.97 9.60 6.43
C VAL A 96 0.70 10.42 6.60
N PHE A 97 0.71 11.64 6.05
CA PHE A 97 -0.46 12.52 6.00
C PHE A 97 -0.71 12.91 4.56
N SER A 98 -1.93 12.66 4.08
CA SER A 98 -2.35 13.17 2.78
C SER A 98 -3.03 14.54 2.93
N SER A 99 -3.34 15.17 1.78
CA SER A 99 -4.07 16.44 1.75
C SER A 99 -5.58 16.27 1.96
N SER A 100 -6.06 15.04 2.19
CA SER A 100 -7.46 14.79 2.49
C SER A 100 -7.90 15.45 3.81
N PRO A 101 -9.19 15.80 3.97
CA PRO A 101 -9.70 16.38 5.21
C PRO A 101 -9.46 15.49 6.44
N ASP A 102 -9.53 14.16 6.26
CA ASP A 102 -9.29 13.17 7.32
C ASP A 102 -7.80 12.88 7.60
N LYS A 103 -6.89 13.54 6.85
CA LYS A 103 -5.43 13.35 6.91
C LYS A 103 -5.00 11.87 6.79
N SER A 104 -5.81 11.03 6.17
CA SER A 104 -5.55 9.59 6.02
C SER A 104 -4.18 9.31 5.39
N PRO A 105 -3.45 8.29 5.87
CA PRO A 105 -2.23 7.80 5.22
C PRO A 105 -2.53 7.30 3.81
N VAL A 106 -1.55 7.47 2.91
CA VAL A 106 -1.68 7.10 1.50
C VAL A 106 -0.45 6.34 1.03
N VAL A 107 -0.69 5.27 0.27
CA VAL A 107 0.34 4.60 -0.53
C VAL A 107 -0.04 4.70 -2.00
N SER A 108 0.79 5.34 -2.81
CA SER A 108 0.67 5.34 -4.27
C SER A 108 1.62 4.32 -4.89
N VAL A 109 1.14 3.62 -5.89
CA VAL A 109 1.92 2.65 -6.67
C VAL A 109 1.95 3.11 -8.12
N GLU A 110 3.14 3.48 -8.58
CA GLU A 110 3.44 3.83 -9.97
C GLU A 110 4.22 2.67 -10.57
N VAL A 111 3.49 1.78 -11.24
CA VAL A 111 4.02 0.53 -11.79
C VAL A 111 4.81 0.80 -13.06
N SER A 112 5.98 0.18 -13.17
CA SER A 112 6.74 0.06 -14.42
C SER A 112 6.74 -1.42 -14.84
N GLY A 113 6.22 -1.74 -16.02
CA GLY A 113 6.40 -3.07 -16.62
C GLY A 113 5.70 -4.27 -15.96
N LEU A 114 4.54 -4.09 -15.29
CA LEU A 114 3.71 -5.24 -14.86
C LEU A 114 2.31 -5.17 -15.47
N ASP A 115 2.03 -6.10 -16.38
CA ASP A 115 0.84 -6.12 -17.25
C ASP A 115 -0.50 -6.26 -16.51
N ARG A 116 -0.47 -6.52 -15.19
CA ARG A 116 -1.66 -6.87 -14.41
C ARG A 116 -1.87 -6.02 -13.16
N ILE A 117 -0.90 -5.20 -12.74
CA ILE A 117 -1.08 -4.27 -11.62
C ILE A 117 -1.18 -2.87 -12.17
N LYS A 118 -2.25 -2.17 -11.80
CA LYS A 118 -2.52 -0.83 -12.30
C LYS A 118 -1.88 0.21 -11.40
N ARG A 119 -1.48 1.32 -12.01
CA ARG A 119 -1.14 2.55 -11.28
C ARG A 119 -2.33 2.94 -10.41
N GLN A 120 -2.07 3.20 -9.14
CA GLN A 120 -3.13 3.44 -8.18
C GLN A 120 -2.68 4.20 -6.95
N LYS A 121 -3.66 4.71 -6.21
CA LYS A 121 -3.50 5.42 -4.95
C LYS A 121 -4.41 4.78 -3.92
N ILE A 122 -3.87 4.21 -2.86
CA ILE A 122 -4.65 3.58 -1.79
C ILE A 122 -4.69 4.52 -0.59
N HIS A 123 -5.89 4.88 -0.16
CA HIS A 123 -6.15 5.59 1.09
C HIS A 123 -6.44 4.57 2.19
N PHE A 124 -5.71 4.70 3.29
CA PHE A 124 -5.95 3.91 4.50
C PHE A 124 -6.86 4.74 5.41
N VAL A 125 -8.11 4.34 5.53
CA VAL A 125 -9.12 5.10 6.28
C VAL A 125 -9.57 4.33 7.50
N LYS A 126 -9.96 5.05 8.54
CA LYS A 126 -10.50 4.41 9.75
C LYS A 126 -11.83 3.75 9.40
N LYS A 127 -11.96 2.46 9.71
CA LYS A 127 -13.22 1.74 9.55
C LYS A 127 -14.31 2.50 10.31
N ARG A 128 -15.31 3.02 9.61
CA ARG A 128 -16.46 3.62 10.28
C ARG A 128 -17.27 2.46 10.85
N GLY A 129 -17.39 2.42 12.18
CA GLY A 129 -18.37 1.53 12.81
C GLY A 129 -19.71 1.77 12.13
N ASN A 130 -20.38 0.71 11.69
CA ASN A 130 -21.70 0.77 11.09
C ASN A 130 -22.57 1.69 11.95
N LYS A 131 -22.84 2.93 11.49
CA LYS A 131 -24.00 3.65 11.99
C LYS A 131 -25.18 2.94 11.33
N HIS A 132 -25.66 1.88 11.99
CA HIS A 132 -26.98 1.34 11.74
C HIS A 132 -27.93 2.51 11.95
N VAL A 133 -28.35 3.15 10.86
CA VAL A 133 -29.47 4.08 10.91
C VAL A 133 -30.69 3.19 10.93
N SER A 134 -31.08 2.77 12.13
CA SER A 134 -32.45 2.34 12.38
C SER A 134 -33.34 3.56 12.12
N ARG A 135 -33.97 3.56 10.94
CA ARG A 135 -35.22 4.29 10.71
C ARG A 135 -36.37 3.39 11.11
#